data_AF-A0A3P1WRA1-F1
#
_entry.id   AF-A0A3P1WRA1-F1
#
_cell.length_a   1.000
_cell.length_b   1.000
_cell.length_c   1.000
_cell.angle_alpha   90.00
_cell.angle_beta   90.00
_cell.angle_gamma   90.00
#
_symmetry.space_group_name_H-M   'P 1'
#
loop_
_entity.id
_entity.type
_entity.pdbx_description
1 polymer ?
#
loop_
_entity_poly.entity_id
_entity_poly.type
_entity_poly.pdbx_seq_one_letter_code
_entity_poly.pdbx_strand_id
1 'polypeptide(L)'
;MNPTSHGPLCDQRLLAQVRESFGRVVYSHKTHEKQANISFFRYKWQQAILIALTALSSGTFLTLVFGLFANSTWTSLATSFCALLVSWMSLGAKTFKFDEASAAHRDIASKLWDIRESYISLIADMMSGEVSDSDARKRRDELQILARDIYFTAPRTSDRAFTLAKDGLKNNEEMTFTAHEIDLFLPEALRLGLDEER
;
A
#
# COMPACT_ATOMS: atom_id res chain seq x y z
N MET A 1 31.23 31.70 -20.69
CA MET A 1 30.30 31.89 -19.56
C MET A 1 30.30 30.59 -18.78
N ASN A 2 30.84 30.61 -17.56
CA ASN A 2 30.93 29.43 -16.70
C ASN A 2 29.52 29.00 -16.25
N PRO A 3 29.14 27.73 -16.33
CA PRO A 3 28.11 27.22 -15.44
C PRO A 3 28.73 27.12 -14.04
N THR A 4 28.03 27.72 -13.08
CA THR A 4 28.34 27.76 -11.65
C THR A 4 28.55 26.36 -11.08
N SER A 5 29.77 26.12 -10.59
CA SER A 5 30.14 25.00 -9.72
C SER A 5 29.39 25.13 -8.38
N HIS A 6 28.22 24.50 -8.25
CA HIS A 6 27.62 24.19 -6.95
C HIS A 6 28.02 22.77 -6.55
N GLY A 7 29.06 22.64 -5.72
CA GLY A 7 29.40 21.38 -5.07
C GLY A 7 30.33 21.59 -3.88
N PRO A 8 30.03 21.07 -2.67
CA PRO A 8 28.70 20.82 -2.10
C PRO A 8 28.50 21.58 -0.75
N LEU A 9 27.29 22.02 -0.41
CA LEU A 9 27.00 22.54 0.94
C LEU A 9 26.70 21.42 1.97
N CYS A 10 26.38 20.19 1.53
CA CYS A 10 26.22 19.02 2.41
C CYS A 10 26.85 17.74 1.83
N ASP A 11 27.10 16.74 2.67
CA ASP A 11 27.66 15.45 2.27
C ASP A 11 26.78 14.76 1.21
N GLN A 12 27.29 14.69 -0.03
CA GLN A 12 26.60 14.08 -1.17
C GLN A 12 26.26 12.61 -0.96
N ARG A 13 27.09 11.87 -0.21
CA ARG A 13 26.81 10.45 0.11
C ARG A 13 25.67 10.33 1.10
N LEU A 14 25.63 11.25 2.07
CA LEU A 14 24.52 11.32 3.02
C LEU A 14 23.22 11.70 2.31
N LEU A 15 23.26 12.69 1.42
CA LEU A 15 22.09 13.11 0.64
C LEU A 15 21.56 11.98 -0.23
N ALA A 16 22.44 11.25 -0.93
CA ALA A 16 22.07 10.07 -1.71
C ALA A 16 21.38 9.00 -0.84
N GLN A 17 21.92 8.71 0.34
CA GLN A 17 21.32 7.74 1.27
C GLN A 17 19.94 8.18 1.77
N VAL A 18 19.77 9.46 2.09
CA VAL A 18 18.48 10.04 2.52
C VAL A 18 17.46 9.94 1.38
N ARG A 19 17.86 10.29 0.16
CA ARG A 19 17.02 10.20 -1.05
C ARG A 19 16.59 8.76 -1.37
N GLU A 20 17.50 7.78 -1.25
CA GLU A 20 17.17 6.37 -1.43
C GLU A 20 16.20 5.86 -0.35
N SER A 21 16.40 6.29 0.91
CA SER A 21 15.50 5.96 2.02
C SER A 21 14.10 6.57 1.80
N PHE A 22 14.04 7.81 1.31
CA PHE A 22 12.80 8.45 0.88
C PHE A 22 12.10 7.65 -0.23
N GLY A 23 12.81 7.25 -1.28
CA GLY A 23 12.26 6.42 -2.36
C GLY A 23 11.61 5.13 -1.86
N ARG A 24 12.30 4.42 -0.94
CA ARG A 24 11.75 3.22 -0.26
C ARG A 24 10.44 3.51 0.46
N VAL A 25 10.36 4.63 1.20
CA VAL A 25 9.14 5.00 1.93
C VAL A 25 8.01 5.38 0.98
N VAL A 26 8.28 6.12 -0.10
CA VAL A 26 7.27 6.46 -1.12
C VAL A 26 6.68 5.18 -1.73
N TYR A 27 7.53 4.23 -2.10
CA TYR A 27 7.10 2.97 -2.70
C TYR A 27 6.25 2.14 -1.72
N SER A 28 6.72 1.99 -0.47
CA SER A 28 5.97 1.30 0.58
C SER A 28 4.62 1.97 0.85
N HIS A 29 4.59 3.30 0.94
CA HIS A 29 3.35 4.06 1.13
C HIS A 29 2.34 3.73 0.02
N LYS A 30 2.75 3.84 -1.25
CA LYS A 30 1.88 3.52 -2.39
C LYS A 30 1.45 2.06 -2.42
N THR A 31 2.34 1.14 -2.03
CA THR A 31 2.01 -0.28 -1.91
C THR A 31 0.90 -0.51 -0.90
N HIS A 32 1.00 0.10 0.29
CA HIS A 32 -0.04 -0.01 1.32
C HIS A 32 -1.37 0.65 0.90
N GLU A 33 -1.35 1.79 0.21
CA GLU A 33 -2.58 2.38 -0.37
C GLU A 33 -3.26 1.42 -1.37
N LYS A 34 -2.49 0.77 -2.25
CA LYS A 34 -3.03 -0.18 -3.23
C LYS A 34 -3.58 -1.43 -2.55
N GLN A 35 -2.89 -1.97 -1.55
CA GLN A 35 -3.37 -3.13 -0.79
C GLN A 35 -4.64 -2.83 0.01
N ALA A 36 -4.73 -1.62 0.59
CA ALA A 36 -5.95 -1.15 1.23
C ALA A 36 -7.14 -1.12 0.26
N ASN A 37 -6.93 -0.60 -0.96
CA ASN A 37 -7.97 -0.53 -1.98
C ASN A 37 -8.41 -1.90 -2.48
N ILE A 38 -7.46 -2.82 -2.71
CA ILE A 38 -7.77 -4.22 -3.10
C ILE A 38 -8.62 -4.89 -2.01
N SER A 39 -8.20 -4.77 -0.75
CA SER A 39 -8.92 -5.36 0.39
C SER A 39 -10.31 -4.77 0.53
N PHE A 40 -10.45 -3.45 0.38
CA PHE A 40 -11.73 -2.75 0.41
C PHE A 40 -12.66 -3.20 -0.72
N PHE A 41 -12.14 -3.37 -1.94
CA PHE A 41 -12.93 -3.85 -3.07
C PHE A 41 -13.42 -5.29 -2.83
N ARG A 42 -12.56 -6.18 -2.32
CA ARG A 42 -12.94 -7.54 -1.96
C ARG A 42 -14.02 -7.57 -0.88
N TYR A 43 -13.88 -6.72 0.14
CA TYR A 43 -14.90 -6.55 1.17
C TYR A 43 -16.24 -6.09 0.56
N LYS A 44 -16.25 -5.07 -0.29
CA LYS A 44 -17.47 -4.59 -0.96
C LYS A 44 -18.14 -5.66 -1.82
N TRP A 45 -17.36 -6.43 -2.58
CA TRP A 45 -17.90 -7.54 -3.37
C TRP A 45 -18.51 -8.62 -2.50
N GLN A 46 -17.85 -9.00 -1.42
CA GLN A 46 -18.38 -9.97 -0.48
C GLN A 46 -19.69 -9.50 0.14
N GLN A 47 -19.77 -8.23 0.57
CA GLN A 47 -21.00 -7.66 1.11
C GLN A 47 -22.12 -7.60 0.06
N ALA A 48 -21.81 -7.21 -1.18
CA ALA A 48 -22.79 -7.17 -2.26
C ALA A 48 -23.40 -8.56 -2.54
N ILE A 49 -22.57 -9.61 -2.62
CA ILE A 49 -23.05 -10.98 -2.85
C ILE A 49 -23.86 -11.47 -1.64
N LEU A 50 -23.40 -11.18 -0.40
CA LEU A 50 -24.13 -11.57 0.79
C LEU A 50 -25.52 -10.92 0.87
N ILE A 51 -25.63 -9.63 0.56
CA ILE A 51 -26.91 -8.91 0.49
C ILE A 51 -27.82 -9.55 -0.58
N ALA A 52 -27.29 -9.81 -1.78
CA ALA A 52 -28.06 -10.42 -2.86
C ALA A 52 -28.56 -11.83 -2.48
N LEU A 53 -27.68 -12.69 -1.95
CA LEU A 53 -28.05 -14.03 -1.51
C LEU A 53 -29.02 -14.01 -0.33
N THR A 54 -28.87 -13.06 0.60
CA THR A 54 -29.79 -12.91 1.74
C THR A 54 -31.18 -12.50 1.26
N ALA A 55 -31.26 -11.51 0.36
CA ALA A 55 -32.52 -11.09 -0.26
C ALA A 55 -33.19 -12.25 -1.02
N LEU A 56 -32.42 -13.03 -1.78
CA LEU A 56 -32.92 -14.22 -2.47
C LEU A 56 -33.39 -15.30 -1.49
N SER A 57 -32.63 -15.56 -0.41
CA SER A 57 -32.98 -16.56 0.61
C SER A 57 -34.21 -16.18 1.45
N SER A 58 -34.69 -14.94 1.35
CA SER A 58 -35.96 -14.53 1.97
C SER A 58 -37.10 -15.31 1.32
N GLY A 59 -37.70 -16.23 2.07
CA GLY A 59 -38.76 -17.11 1.58
C GLY A 59 -39.91 -16.35 0.91
N THR A 60 -40.19 -15.12 1.32
CA THR A 60 -41.21 -14.25 0.72
C THR A 60 -40.86 -13.84 -0.72
N PHE A 61 -39.60 -13.48 -0.99
CA PHE A 61 -39.18 -13.05 -2.34
C PHE A 61 -39.21 -14.21 -3.33
N LEU A 62 -38.63 -15.35 -2.97
CA LEU A 62 -38.64 -16.56 -3.79
C LEU A 62 -40.07 -17.08 -4.00
N THR A 63 -40.93 -17.03 -2.99
CA THR A 63 -42.33 -17.46 -3.12
C THR A 63 -43.13 -16.54 -4.04
N LEU A 64 -42.91 -15.22 -4.01
CA LEU A 64 -43.61 -14.29 -4.91
C LEU A 64 -43.14 -14.38 -6.36
N VAL A 65 -41.84 -14.55 -6.59
CA VAL A 65 -41.27 -14.61 -7.95
C VAL A 65 -41.46 -15.98 -8.58
N PHE A 66 -41.21 -17.06 -7.84
CA PHE A 66 -41.27 -18.43 -8.37
C PHE A 66 -42.59 -19.14 -8.06
N GLY A 67 -43.38 -18.72 -7.07
CA GLY A 67 -44.70 -19.29 -6.82
C GLY A 67 -45.71 -19.06 -7.95
N LEU A 68 -45.43 -18.11 -8.85
CA LEU A 68 -46.21 -17.88 -10.07
C LEU A 68 -45.81 -18.79 -11.26
N PHE A 69 -44.61 -19.39 -11.23
CA PHE A 69 -44.03 -20.08 -12.40
C PHE A 69 -43.41 -21.46 -12.13
N ALA A 70 -43.19 -21.86 -10.88
CA ALA A 70 -42.44 -23.07 -10.51
C ALA A 70 -43.12 -23.90 -9.40
N ASN A 71 -42.90 -25.21 -9.45
CA ASN A 71 -43.38 -26.16 -8.43
C ASN A 71 -42.75 -25.88 -7.06
N SER A 72 -43.54 -26.00 -5.99
CA SER A 72 -43.15 -25.76 -4.58
C SER A 72 -41.82 -26.41 -4.14
N THR A 73 -41.52 -27.60 -4.66
CA THR A 73 -40.27 -28.33 -4.38
C THR A 73 -39.02 -27.63 -4.91
N TRP A 74 -39.08 -27.06 -6.12
CA TRP A 74 -37.97 -26.33 -6.72
C TRP A 74 -37.70 -25.01 -6.01
N THR A 75 -38.75 -24.30 -5.61
CA THR A 75 -38.64 -23.06 -4.82
C THR A 75 -37.99 -23.33 -3.45
N SER A 76 -38.38 -24.42 -2.79
CA SER A 76 -37.79 -24.84 -1.51
C SER A 76 -36.30 -25.19 -1.67
N LEU A 77 -35.95 -25.99 -2.67
CA LEU A 77 -34.56 -26.38 -2.95
C LEU A 77 -33.67 -25.16 -3.24
N ALA A 78 -34.15 -24.23 -4.07
CA ALA A 78 -33.43 -22.99 -4.38
C ALA A 78 -33.23 -22.12 -3.12
N THR A 79 -34.26 -21.99 -2.28
CA THR A 79 -34.20 -21.24 -1.01
C THR A 79 -33.16 -21.84 -0.07
N SER A 80 -33.19 -23.17 0.14
CA SER A 80 -32.25 -23.87 1.01
C SER A 80 -30.82 -23.77 0.50
N PHE A 81 -30.59 -23.89 -0.81
CA PHE A 81 -29.27 -23.72 -1.40
C PHE A 81 -28.73 -22.29 -1.21
N CYS A 82 -29.56 -21.27 -1.43
CA CYS A 82 -29.18 -19.88 -1.16
C CYS A 82 -28.83 -19.67 0.32
N ALA A 83 -29.63 -20.20 1.24
CA ALA A 83 -29.35 -20.12 2.68
C ALA A 83 -28.03 -20.80 3.08
N LEU A 84 -27.69 -21.94 2.44
CA LEU A 84 -26.38 -22.58 2.63
C LEU A 84 -25.23 -21.70 2.13
N LEU A 85 -25.38 -21.07 0.96
CA LEU A 85 -24.38 -20.13 0.44
C LEU A 85 -24.22 -18.89 1.33
N VAL A 86 -25.32 -18.32 1.84
CA VAL A 86 -25.29 -17.22 2.83
C VAL A 86 -24.51 -17.65 4.07
N SER A 87 -24.80 -18.85 4.60
CA SER A 87 -24.13 -19.38 5.79
C SER A 87 -22.63 -19.57 5.56
N TRP A 88 -22.26 -20.17 4.42
CA TRP A 88 -20.87 -20.36 4.02
C TRP A 88 -20.13 -19.03 3.87
N MET A 89 -20.72 -18.06 3.16
CA MET A 89 -20.13 -16.73 2.96
C MET A 89 -20.00 -15.95 4.26
N SER A 90 -20.97 -16.07 5.16
CA SER A 90 -20.94 -15.43 6.49
C SER A 90 -19.81 -16.01 7.35
N LEU A 91 -19.60 -17.33 7.29
CA LEU A 91 -18.48 -17.97 7.96
C LEU A 91 -17.14 -17.53 7.34
N GLY A 92 -17.08 -17.49 6.00
CA GLY A 92 -15.94 -16.97 5.25
C GLY A 92 -15.62 -15.50 5.59
N ALA A 93 -16.61 -14.65 5.84
CA ALA A 93 -16.41 -13.25 6.27
C ALA A 93 -15.75 -13.16 7.65
N LYS A 94 -16.10 -14.07 8.57
CA LYS A 94 -15.46 -14.14 9.89
C LYS A 94 -14.02 -14.62 9.80
N THR A 95 -13.72 -15.50 8.86
CA THR A 95 -12.36 -16.02 8.62
C THR A 95 -11.49 -15.04 7.85
N PHE A 96 -12.01 -14.47 6.77
CA PHE A 96 -11.32 -13.53 5.89
C PHE A 96 -11.78 -12.11 6.17
N LYS A 97 -11.07 -11.45 7.07
CA LYS A 97 -11.40 -10.11 7.55
C LYS A 97 -10.84 -9.01 6.65
N PHE A 98 -11.41 -8.90 5.44
CA PHE A 98 -10.92 -7.95 4.42
C PHE A 98 -11.10 -6.48 4.82
N ASP A 99 -12.08 -6.18 5.67
CA ASP A 99 -12.28 -4.87 6.29
C ASP A 99 -11.14 -4.52 7.26
N GLU A 100 -10.79 -5.43 8.18
CA GLU A 100 -9.66 -5.25 9.10
C GLU A 100 -8.34 -5.13 8.32
N ALA A 101 -8.13 -5.97 7.30
CA ALA A 101 -6.97 -5.88 6.43
C ALA A 101 -6.88 -4.54 5.68
N SER A 102 -8.01 -4.05 5.14
CA SER A 102 -8.08 -2.74 4.50
C SER A 102 -7.72 -1.62 5.47
N ALA A 103 -8.31 -1.63 6.67
CA ALA A 103 -8.04 -0.62 7.69
C ALA A 103 -6.57 -0.62 8.14
N ALA A 104 -5.99 -1.81 8.37
CA ALA A 104 -4.59 -1.95 8.75
C ALA A 104 -3.64 -1.42 7.67
N HIS A 105 -3.88 -1.71 6.39
CA HIS A 105 -3.07 -1.15 5.31
C HIS A 105 -3.23 0.38 5.19
N ARG A 106 -4.43 0.94 5.43
CA ARG A 106 -4.64 2.41 5.44
C ARG A 106 -3.89 3.09 6.58
N ASP A 107 -3.90 2.50 7.77
CA ASP A 107 -3.17 3.01 8.93
C ASP A 107 -1.67 3.07 8.67
N ILE A 108 -1.09 1.99 8.13
CA ILE A 108 0.33 1.97 7.73
C ILE A 108 0.62 3.00 6.64
N ALA A 109 -0.23 3.11 5.62
CA ALA A 109 -0.07 4.11 4.56
C ALA A 109 -0.04 5.54 5.14
N SER A 110 -0.94 5.87 6.06
CA SER A 110 -0.99 7.17 6.74
C SER A 110 0.31 7.46 7.49
N LYS A 111 0.82 6.50 8.27
CA LYS A 111 2.07 6.66 9.03
C LYS A 111 3.29 6.81 8.12
N LEU A 112 3.33 6.07 7.01
CA LEU A 112 4.41 6.20 6.02
C LEU A 112 4.35 7.53 5.27
N TRP A 113 3.17 8.13 5.11
CA TRP A 113 3.03 9.47 4.56
C TRP A 113 3.72 10.52 5.44
N ASP A 114 3.55 10.47 6.76
CA ASP A 114 4.22 11.40 7.68
C ASP A 114 5.76 11.32 7.59
N ILE A 115 6.30 10.09 7.49
CA ILE A 115 7.74 9.86 7.30
C ILE A 115 8.21 10.37 5.93
N ARG A 116 7.41 10.13 4.88
CA ARG A 116 7.71 10.61 3.52
C ARG A 116 7.86 12.13 3.53
N GLU A 117 6.91 12.85 4.10
CA GLU A 117 6.97 14.32 4.18
C GLU A 117 8.18 14.78 5.00
N SER A 118 8.48 14.09 6.11
CA SER A 118 9.66 14.38 6.93
C SER A 118 10.99 14.20 6.17
N TYR A 119 11.05 13.21 5.28
CA TYR A 119 12.21 13.02 4.40
C TYR A 119 12.34 14.12 3.35
N ILE A 120 11.22 14.61 2.78
CA ILE A 120 11.24 15.74 1.84
C ILE A 120 11.82 16.98 2.54
N SER A 121 11.37 17.28 3.76
CA SER A 121 11.92 18.38 4.55
C SER A 121 13.41 18.21 4.82
N LEU A 122 13.86 17.00 5.22
CA LEU A 122 15.28 16.73 5.44
C LEU A 122 16.11 16.93 4.16
N ILE A 123 15.61 16.48 3.01
CA ILE A 123 16.28 16.70 1.71
C ILE A 123 16.40 18.20 1.42
N ALA A 124 15.32 18.97 1.65
CA ALA A 124 15.32 20.41 1.45
C ALA A 124 16.34 21.11 2.37
N ASP A 125 16.36 20.80 3.66
CA ASP A 125 17.28 21.37 4.66
C ASP A 125 18.75 21.05 4.32
N MET A 126 19.01 19.82 3.85
CA MET A 126 20.33 19.41 3.40
C MET A 126 20.77 20.12 2.13
N MET A 127 19.87 20.34 1.17
CA MET A 127 20.18 21.03 -0.09
C MET A 127 20.34 22.54 0.08
N SER A 128 19.65 23.14 1.07
CA SER A 128 19.81 24.56 1.41
C SER A 128 21.08 24.84 2.21
N GLY A 129 21.68 23.83 2.84
CA GLY A 129 22.84 23.99 3.71
C GLY A 129 22.52 24.52 5.11
N GLU A 130 21.23 24.55 5.48
CA GLU A 130 20.76 25.02 6.78
C GLU A 130 20.97 23.99 7.91
N VAL A 131 21.22 22.72 7.57
CA VAL A 131 21.49 21.64 8.53
C VAL A 131 22.93 21.16 8.45
N SER A 132 23.55 20.95 9.61
CA SER A 132 24.88 20.34 9.67
C SER A 132 24.83 18.86 9.26
N ASP A 133 25.91 18.32 8.69
CA ASP A 133 25.99 16.89 8.35
C ASP A 133 25.77 15.99 9.59
N SER A 134 26.19 16.42 10.77
CA SER A 134 25.95 15.67 12.02
C SER A 134 24.48 15.60 12.39
N ASP A 135 23.75 16.73 12.30
CA ASP A 135 22.33 16.78 12.62
C ASP A 135 21.51 16.05 11.56
N ALA A 136 21.89 16.16 10.28
CA ALA A 136 21.28 15.42 9.18
C ALA A 136 21.42 13.90 9.37
N ARG A 137 22.60 13.40 9.80
CA ARG A 137 22.78 11.98 10.13
C ARG A 137 21.86 11.53 11.26
N LYS A 138 21.78 12.32 12.33
CA LYS A 138 20.91 12.02 13.47
C LYS A 138 19.44 11.96 13.03
N ARG A 139 18.99 12.95 12.24
CA ARG A 139 17.62 13.00 11.75
C ARG A 139 17.30 11.85 10.80
N ARG A 140 18.24 11.49 9.91
CA ARG A 140 18.12 10.30 9.07
C ARG A 140 17.94 9.04 9.91
N ASP A 141 18.75 8.86 10.96
CA ASP A 141 18.69 7.65 11.81
C ASP A 141 17.37 7.57 12.57
N GLU A 142 16.87 8.69 13.10
CA GLU A 142 15.53 8.79 13.70
C GLU A 142 14.43 8.38 12.73
N LEU A 143 14.45 8.91 11.50
CA LEU A 143 13.46 8.57 10.47
C LEU A 143 13.55 7.08 10.06
N GLN A 144 14.75 6.50 10.02
CA GLN A 144 14.93 5.07 9.73
C GLN A 144 14.40 4.18 10.86
N ILE A 145 14.56 4.60 12.13
CA ILE A 145 13.98 3.90 13.28
C ILE A 145 12.45 3.95 13.20
N LEU A 146 11.87 5.13 12.97
CA LEU A 146 10.42 5.28 12.82
C LEU A 146 9.87 4.44 11.66
N ALA A 147 10.56 4.44 10.51
CA ALA A 147 10.16 3.64 9.37
C ALA A 147 10.21 2.14 9.68
N ARG A 148 11.26 1.68 10.37
CA ARG A 148 11.40 0.29 10.83
C ARG A 148 10.26 -0.11 11.74
N ASP A 149 9.89 0.72 12.70
CA ASP A 149 8.83 0.43 13.66
C ASP A 149 7.48 0.30 12.94
N ILE A 150 7.20 1.18 11.97
CA ILE A 150 6.01 1.05 11.13
C ILE A 150 6.04 -0.27 10.34
N TYR A 151 7.15 -0.60 9.68
CA TYR A 151 7.29 -1.84 8.93
C TYR A 151 7.14 -3.08 9.82
N PHE A 152 7.61 -3.04 11.06
CA PHE A 152 7.44 -4.13 12.02
C PHE A 152 5.96 -4.37 12.37
N THR A 153 5.16 -3.32 12.41
CA THR A 153 3.71 -3.39 12.67
C THR A 153 2.86 -3.64 11.43
N ALA A 154 3.46 -3.67 10.23
CA ALA A 154 2.74 -3.86 8.99
C ALA A 154 2.11 -5.27 8.89
N PRO A 155 0.93 -5.42 8.25
CA PRO A 155 0.30 -6.72 8.03
C PRO A 155 1.27 -7.70 7.36
N ARG A 156 1.41 -8.91 7.92
CA ARG A 156 2.34 -9.91 7.38
C ARG A 156 1.95 -10.34 5.97
N THR A 157 2.93 -10.36 5.08
CA THR A 157 2.81 -10.86 3.72
C THR A 157 2.74 -12.40 3.71
N SER A 158 1.91 -12.98 2.84
CA SER A 158 1.77 -14.44 2.67
C SER A 158 3.07 -15.14 2.22
N ASP A 159 3.18 -16.45 2.44
CA ASP A 159 4.35 -17.26 2.01
C ASP A 159 4.63 -17.19 0.50
N ARG A 160 3.58 -16.99 -0.31
CA ARG A 160 3.72 -16.75 -1.76
C ARG A 160 4.45 -15.44 -2.05
N ALA A 161 4.18 -14.39 -1.28
CA ALA A 161 4.87 -13.12 -1.41
C ALA A 161 6.34 -13.23 -0.98
N PHE A 162 6.65 -14.05 0.03
CA PHE A 162 8.04 -14.33 0.42
C PHE A 162 8.83 -15.02 -0.72
N THR A 163 8.22 -15.99 -1.39
CA THR A 163 8.86 -16.70 -2.52
C THR A 163 9.10 -15.76 -3.70
N LEU A 164 8.11 -14.93 -4.04
CA LEU A 164 8.24 -13.93 -5.09
C LEU A 164 9.32 -12.87 -4.76
N ALA A 165 9.36 -12.38 -3.52
CA ALA A 165 10.41 -11.46 -3.08
C ALA A 165 11.79 -12.09 -3.17
N LYS A 166 11.95 -13.37 -2.82
CA LYS A 166 13.24 -14.07 -2.95
C LYS A 166 13.73 -14.16 -4.40
N ASP A 167 12.81 -14.35 -5.35
CA ASP A 167 13.14 -14.42 -6.78
C ASP A 167 13.42 -13.01 -7.35
N GLY A 168 12.68 -11.99 -6.95
CA GLY A 168 12.91 -10.60 -7.32
C GLY A 168 14.23 -10.03 -6.77
N LEU A 169 14.59 -10.39 -5.54
CA LEU A 169 15.88 -10.06 -4.92
C LEU A 169 17.08 -10.70 -5.63
N LYS A 170 16.91 -11.89 -6.22
CA LYS A 170 17.98 -12.54 -7.01
C LYS A 170 18.19 -11.91 -8.38
N ASN A 171 17.16 -11.30 -8.94
CA ASN A 171 17.18 -10.67 -10.27
C ASN A 171 17.49 -9.16 -10.23
N ASN A 172 17.77 -8.63 -9.03
CA ASN A 172 18.59 -7.45 -8.75
C ASN A 172 18.06 -6.06 -9.21
N GLU A 173 16.75 -5.82 -9.13
CA GLU A 173 16.17 -4.46 -9.30
C GLU A 173 15.21 -4.04 -8.17
N GLU A 174 14.80 -4.92 -7.25
CA GLU A 174 13.77 -4.58 -6.24
C GLU A 174 14.27 -3.74 -5.04
N MET A 175 15.59 -3.57 -4.88
CA MET A 175 16.20 -2.91 -3.71
C MET A 175 16.87 -1.57 -4.03
N THR A 176 16.97 -1.20 -5.31
CA THR A 176 17.74 -0.03 -5.75
C THR A 176 16.87 0.86 -6.62
N PHE A 177 16.71 2.12 -6.19
CA PHE A 177 16.09 3.15 -7.02
C PHE A 177 17.18 3.86 -7.82
N THR A 178 16.90 4.12 -9.10
CA THR A 178 17.71 5.05 -9.88
C THR A 178 17.52 6.49 -9.36
N ALA A 179 18.51 7.35 -9.58
CA ALA A 179 18.41 8.76 -9.20
C ALA A 179 17.21 9.45 -9.87
N HIS A 180 16.93 9.10 -11.12
CA HIS A 180 15.80 9.61 -11.90
C HIS A 180 14.45 9.21 -11.30
N GLU A 181 14.26 7.96 -10.90
CA GLU A 181 13.02 7.51 -10.27
C GLU A 181 12.72 8.28 -8.98
N ILE A 182 13.75 8.54 -8.16
CA ILE A 182 13.59 9.33 -6.94
C ILE A 182 13.22 10.79 -7.27
N ASP A 183 13.82 11.37 -8.31
CA ASP A 183 13.52 12.74 -8.76
C ASP A 183 12.04 12.90 -9.16
N LEU A 184 11.46 11.89 -9.81
CA LEU A 184 10.03 11.91 -10.18
C LEU A 184 9.10 12.00 -8.96
N PHE A 185 9.54 11.52 -7.79
CA PHE A 185 8.77 11.61 -6.55
C PHE A 185 8.94 12.93 -5.79
N LEU A 186 9.97 13.70 -6.14
CA LEU A 186 10.31 14.97 -5.48
C LEU A 186 9.72 16.17 -6.24
N PRO A 187 9.44 17.28 -5.52
CA PRO A 187 9.22 18.59 -6.14
C PRO A 187 10.39 18.97 -7.04
N GLU A 188 10.11 19.68 -8.12
CA GLU A 188 11.10 20.03 -9.15
C GLU A 188 12.36 20.71 -8.57
N ALA A 189 12.21 21.59 -7.59
CA ALA A 189 13.31 22.28 -6.92
C ALA A 189 14.24 21.37 -6.09
N LEU A 190 13.81 20.14 -5.75
CA LEU A 190 14.60 19.17 -4.98
C LEU A 190 15.16 18.04 -5.85
N ARG A 191 15.00 18.14 -7.18
CA ARG A 191 15.53 17.16 -8.12
C ARG A 191 17.01 17.41 -8.32
N LEU A 192 17.80 16.33 -8.38
CA LEU A 192 19.23 16.47 -8.65
C LEU A 192 19.51 16.65 -10.14
N GLY A 193 18.61 16.17 -11.01
CA GLY A 193 18.78 16.28 -12.45
C GLY A 193 19.99 15.49 -12.91
N LEU A 194 19.75 14.36 -13.57
CA LEU A 194 20.75 13.82 -14.47
C LEU A 194 20.17 13.90 -15.87
N ASP A 195 20.99 14.50 -16.74
CA ASP A 195 20.79 14.71 -18.16
C ASP A 195 20.20 13.47 -18.82
N GLU A 196 19.31 13.71 -19.78
CA GLU A 196 19.03 12.78 -20.87
C GLU A 196 20.34 12.50 -21.64
N GLU A 197 21.27 11.74 -21.06
CA GLU A 197 22.37 11.18 -21.84
C GLU A 197 21.85 9.97 -22.61
N ARG A 198 21.39 10.28 -23.83
CA ARG A 198 21.60 9.57 -25.10
C ARG A 198 21.41 8.05 -25.14
#